data_AF-A0A2C9DYW8-F1
#
_entry.id   AF-A0A2C9DYW8-F1
#
_cell.length_a   1.000
_cell.length_b   1.000
_cell.length_c   1.000
_cell.angle_alpha   90.00
_cell.angle_beta   90.00
_cell.angle_gamma   90.00
#
_symmetry.space_group_name_H-M   'P 1'
#
loop_
_entity.id
_entity.type
_entity.pdbx_description
1 polymer ?
#
loop_
_entity_poly.entity_id
_entity_poly.type
_entity_poly.pdbx_seq_one_letter_code
_entity_poly.pdbx_strand_id
1 'polypeptide(L)'
;MNKQKRKISVLTSISLFLIISLSIGLGLGLIKNNENSITSKVQKSSNFFINDLSKQLFLDVFNQDKLELNAYMYDQNNVSDQQLLDLKFALTLLNPNRLDINDDDTIAIMKNNAKKIIFQSLSNNWYWLFTNLKSLEFSYTPYKPNFYAPYINEKQDFTKSSIFDKVININKPLTNYIKIKQKLFDKENYRSVDVYYLQFGDHLILRLLKFNKKNHFDVRFDTDLFQFNKPIINLELIAKEMQTSIDYHREDNFKKDILDYKKNYEDYLYYDEKLNSSIYQQGLDKINKEYYEVNNFNFFNTKKPLFQKFSYQMFLELKDKLGFKRYVLRNIDQKEVRARDHFNDNEKKQQNKNYFRSFDKELNYFQKYIDHNLDININKISKEAYITQKIIKNLLLDAFNNNDVQITKYLIQQNDKEYQNKLIKQLIEFSNYFKNQKTPRDSNEYKQKLNDYEKIFSQNWYFILMNLKHFELSFNNWFTLPKQINPITKEMLGPSEKYLKRLKKLKPYEDYYFINNYLEKKQEGDTSMLIGSFKDLYITKNQSIFNIKIDFSSSENRLSLNPLIYFFPKTKNKLSVDLITSIFHQAIFHQNKEYYQLFETDMIDKYEYGIPAQMLLLWRE
;
A
#
# COMPACT_ATOMS: atom_id res chain seq x y z
N MET A 1 22.22 58.65 -17.70
CA MET A 1 23.48 58.83 -16.95
C MET A 1 23.11 58.93 -15.48
N ASN A 2 23.57 58.16 -14.49
CA ASN A 2 24.62 57.17 -14.35
C ASN A 2 24.14 56.13 -13.31
N LYS A 3 24.17 54.84 -13.65
CA LYS A 3 24.04 53.74 -12.69
C LYS A 3 25.42 53.51 -12.05
N GLN A 4 25.61 53.90 -10.79
CA GLN A 4 26.75 53.44 -10.00
C GLN A 4 26.36 52.20 -9.19
N LYS A 5 26.83 51.05 -9.67
CA LYS A 5 26.88 49.79 -8.93
C LYS A 5 27.92 49.92 -7.81
N ARG A 6 27.51 49.83 -6.54
CA ARG A 6 28.44 49.52 -5.43
C ARG A 6 28.38 48.03 -5.14
N LYS A 7 29.52 47.37 -5.35
CA LYS A 7 29.83 45.99 -4.97
C LYS A 7 29.77 45.87 -3.45
N ILE A 8 29.00 44.90 -2.94
CA ILE A 8 29.18 44.36 -1.60
C ILE A 8 29.85 42.99 -1.79
N SER A 9 31.07 42.89 -1.30
CA SER A 9 31.82 41.64 -1.14
C SER A 9 31.17 40.82 -0.05
N VAL A 10 30.58 39.68 -0.40
CA VAL A 10 30.20 38.66 0.57
C VAL A 10 31.35 37.65 0.59
N LEU A 11 32.11 37.61 1.70
CA LEU A 11 32.86 36.42 2.08
C LEU A 11 31.81 35.38 2.50
N THR A 12 31.44 34.47 1.61
CA THR A 12 30.74 33.23 1.95
C THR A 12 31.76 32.11 2.06
N SER A 13 32.10 31.72 3.29
CA SER A 13 32.73 30.43 3.56
C SER A 13 31.70 29.47 4.16
N ILE A 14 31.61 28.32 3.49
CA ILE A 14 30.81 27.11 3.77
C ILE A 14 29.45 27.08 3.04
N SER A 15 29.54 26.49 1.85
CA SER A 15 28.54 26.24 0.82
C SER A 15 27.43 25.28 1.27
N LEU A 16 26.20 25.80 1.33
CA LEU A 16 24.99 25.05 1.01
C LEU A 16 24.70 25.22 -0.50
N PHE A 17 24.24 24.12 -1.14
CA PHE A 17 23.57 23.97 -2.44
C PHE A 17 24.31 23.38 -3.67
N LEU A 18 23.47 22.63 -4.40
CA LEU A 18 23.59 21.87 -5.64
C LEU A 18 24.00 22.65 -6.92
N ILE A 19 24.25 21.83 -7.97
CA ILE A 19 24.06 21.97 -9.44
C ILE A 19 25.31 22.29 -10.33
N ILE A 20 25.70 21.36 -11.23
CA ILE A 20 25.67 21.40 -12.72
C ILE A 20 26.62 20.33 -13.33
N SER A 21 26.19 19.85 -14.50
CA SER A 21 26.37 18.61 -15.27
C SER A 21 27.53 18.50 -16.29
N LEU A 22 27.63 17.30 -16.92
CA LEU A 22 28.25 16.91 -18.23
C LEU A 22 29.80 16.73 -18.23
N SER A 23 30.47 15.78 -18.91
CA SER A 23 30.09 14.72 -19.88
C SER A 23 31.34 13.91 -20.34
N ILE A 24 31.11 12.72 -20.90
CA ILE A 24 31.91 11.94 -21.89
C ILE A 24 33.14 11.13 -21.41
N GLY A 25 33.21 9.84 -21.80
CA GLY A 25 34.50 9.16 -22.00
C GLY A 25 34.50 7.63 -21.92
N LEU A 26 34.03 6.98 -22.99
CA LEU A 26 34.28 5.61 -23.49
C LEU A 26 35.30 4.70 -22.75
N GLY A 27 34.94 3.42 -22.64
CA GLY A 27 35.88 2.33 -22.36
C GLY A 27 35.24 0.94 -22.37
N LEU A 28 34.89 0.45 -23.55
CA LEU A 28 34.51 -0.95 -23.78
C LEU A 28 35.67 -1.88 -23.40
N GLY A 29 35.39 -2.86 -22.52
CA GLY A 29 36.29 -3.96 -22.21
C GLY A 29 35.53 -5.28 -22.22
N LEU A 30 35.47 -5.91 -23.38
CA LEU A 30 34.99 -7.27 -23.58
C LEU A 30 35.85 -8.23 -22.76
N ILE A 31 35.25 -8.95 -21.81
CA ILE A 31 35.78 -10.25 -21.35
C ILE A 31 34.63 -11.25 -21.36
N LYS A 32 34.61 -12.05 -22.43
CA LYS A 32 34.04 -13.40 -22.39
C LYS A 32 34.90 -14.22 -21.43
N ASN A 33 34.28 -14.93 -20.49
CA ASN A 33 34.59 -16.34 -20.25
C ASN A 33 33.46 -17.04 -19.47
N ASN A 34 32.97 -18.10 -20.11
CA ASN A 34 32.35 -19.33 -19.60
C ASN A 34 32.89 -19.75 -18.21
N GLU A 35 32.19 -20.46 -17.33
CA GLU A 35 30.91 -21.16 -17.36
C GLU A 35 30.62 -21.66 -15.92
N ASN A 36 29.34 -21.81 -15.60
CA ASN A 36 28.77 -22.91 -14.80
C ASN A 36 29.17 -23.08 -13.33
N SER A 37 28.44 -22.38 -12.45
CA SER A 37 27.47 -23.00 -11.52
C SER A 37 26.86 -21.90 -10.64
N ILE A 38 25.62 -22.05 -10.18
CA ILE A 38 24.79 -21.08 -9.41
C ILE A 38 23.75 -20.29 -10.25
N THR A 39 23.62 -20.52 -11.56
CA THR A 39 22.47 -20.03 -12.35
C THR A 39 21.15 -20.78 -12.11
N SER A 40 21.11 -21.79 -11.24
CA SER A 40 19.97 -22.72 -11.16
C SER A 40 18.79 -22.30 -10.27
N LYS A 41 18.65 -21.03 -9.86
CA LYS A 41 17.43 -20.56 -9.16
C LYS A 41 16.76 -19.29 -9.71
N VAL A 42 17.28 -18.70 -10.79
CA VAL A 42 16.65 -17.52 -11.44
C VAL A 42 15.93 -17.88 -12.76
N GLN A 43 15.93 -19.15 -13.18
CA GLN A 43 15.06 -19.64 -14.26
C GLN A 43 14.03 -20.64 -13.73
N LYS A 44 12.89 -20.10 -13.27
CA LYS A 44 11.58 -20.76 -13.40
C LYS A 44 10.60 -19.82 -14.10
N SER A 45 10.98 -19.31 -15.28
CA SER A 45 10.06 -18.58 -16.17
C SER A 45 9.08 -19.52 -16.90
N SER A 46 9.26 -20.85 -16.80
CA SER A 46 8.41 -21.84 -17.47
C SER A 46 7.07 -22.11 -16.74
N ASN A 47 6.90 -21.69 -15.48
CA ASN A 47 5.76 -22.14 -14.65
C ASN A 47 4.88 -21.00 -14.10
N PHE A 48 5.11 -19.74 -14.51
CA PHE A 48 4.23 -18.65 -14.09
C PHE A 48 2.84 -18.85 -14.70
N PHE A 49 2.73 -18.94 -16.02
CA PHE A 49 1.42 -19.10 -16.64
C PHE A 49 0.87 -20.51 -16.43
N ILE A 50 -0.41 -20.60 -16.04
CA ILE A 50 -1.11 -21.87 -15.81
C ILE A 50 -1.24 -22.64 -17.13
N ASN A 51 -1.48 -21.91 -18.21
CA ASN A 51 -1.53 -22.41 -19.59
C ASN A 51 -1.26 -21.27 -20.60
N ASP A 52 -1.11 -21.60 -21.89
CA ASP A 52 -0.84 -20.61 -22.94
C ASP A 52 -1.94 -19.55 -23.07
N LEU A 53 -3.20 -19.92 -22.84
CA LEU A 53 -4.31 -18.98 -22.90
C LEU A 53 -4.25 -17.95 -21.76
N SER A 54 -3.84 -18.36 -20.56
CA SER A 54 -3.58 -17.45 -19.46
C SER A 54 -2.41 -16.52 -19.78
N LYS A 55 -1.37 -17.01 -20.47
CA LYS A 55 -0.29 -16.14 -20.94
C LYS A 55 -0.80 -15.08 -21.93
N GLN A 56 -1.65 -15.47 -22.86
CA GLN A 56 -2.26 -14.55 -23.84
C GLN A 56 -3.14 -13.50 -23.16
N LEU A 57 -4.03 -13.92 -22.25
CA LEU A 57 -4.84 -13.02 -21.43
C LEU A 57 -3.98 -11.96 -20.74
N PHE A 58 -2.85 -12.38 -20.16
CA PHE A 58 -1.95 -11.48 -19.46
C PHE A 58 -1.27 -10.50 -20.41
N LEU A 59 -0.73 -10.98 -21.52
CA LEU A 59 -0.15 -10.10 -22.52
C LEU A 59 -1.18 -9.07 -23.02
N ASP A 60 -2.44 -9.46 -23.20
CA ASP A 60 -3.51 -8.53 -23.58
C ASP A 60 -3.84 -7.52 -22.46
N VAL A 61 -3.93 -7.98 -21.21
CA VAL A 61 -4.16 -7.11 -20.05
C VAL A 61 -3.05 -6.09 -19.90
N PHE A 62 -1.78 -6.44 -20.16
CA PHE A 62 -0.66 -5.51 -20.09
C PHE A 62 -0.41 -4.74 -21.41
N ASN A 63 -1.30 -4.82 -22.40
CA ASN A 63 -1.10 -4.22 -23.74
C ASN A 63 0.24 -4.62 -24.39
N GLN A 64 0.71 -5.84 -24.11
CA GLN A 64 2.00 -6.37 -24.53
C GLN A 64 3.21 -5.60 -23.98
N ASP A 65 3.02 -4.75 -22.96
CA ASP A 65 4.11 -4.11 -22.21
C ASP A 65 4.81 -5.17 -21.36
N LYS A 66 5.91 -5.68 -21.91
CA LYS A 66 6.72 -6.72 -21.27
C LYS A 66 7.38 -6.22 -19.98
N LEU A 67 7.64 -4.92 -19.84
CA LEU A 67 8.32 -4.37 -18.67
C LEU A 67 7.36 -4.30 -17.48
N GLU A 68 6.17 -3.72 -17.69
CA GLU A 68 5.12 -3.65 -16.65
C GLU A 68 4.64 -5.06 -16.26
N LEU A 69 4.52 -5.97 -17.25
CA LEU A 69 4.22 -7.37 -16.98
C LEU A 69 5.29 -8.02 -16.11
N ASN A 70 6.58 -7.89 -16.44
CA ASN A 70 7.66 -8.53 -15.68
C ASN A 70 7.76 -8.00 -14.24
N ALA A 71 7.58 -6.69 -14.04
CA ALA A 71 7.54 -6.08 -12.71
C ALA A 71 6.37 -6.63 -11.88
N TYR A 72 5.19 -6.73 -12.50
CA TYR A 72 4.03 -7.34 -11.88
C TYR A 72 4.23 -8.82 -11.56
N MET A 73 4.80 -9.61 -12.49
CA MET A 73 5.13 -11.03 -12.28
C MET A 73 6.04 -11.23 -11.07
N TYR A 74 7.04 -10.37 -10.90
CA TYR A 74 7.93 -10.40 -9.75
C TYR A 74 7.16 -10.15 -8.43
N ASP A 75 6.30 -9.13 -8.40
CA ASP A 75 5.47 -8.84 -7.23
C ASP A 75 4.55 -10.01 -6.88
N GLN A 76 3.94 -10.64 -7.88
CA GLN A 76 3.00 -11.73 -7.68
C GLN A 76 3.65 -13.03 -7.17
N ASN A 77 4.87 -13.33 -7.64
CA ASN A 77 5.63 -14.49 -7.16
C ASN A 77 6.03 -14.37 -5.68
N ASN A 78 5.90 -13.17 -5.08
CA ASN A 78 6.22 -12.90 -3.69
C ASN A 78 4.96 -12.75 -2.81
N VAL A 79 3.76 -13.00 -3.33
CA VAL A 79 2.54 -13.01 -2.50
C VAL A 79 2.56 -14.27 -1.61
N SER A 80 2.55 -14.06 -0.29
CA SER A 80 2.65 -15.14 0.70
C SER A 80 1.41 -16.05 0.70
N ASP A 81 1.60 -17.33 1.03
CA ASP A 81 0.48 -18.28 1.23
C ASP A 81 -0.52 -17.84 2.31
N GLN A 82 -0.07 -17.06 3.31
CA GLN A 82 -0.92 -16.44 4.33
C GLN A 82 -2.03 -15.57 3.72
N GLN A 83 -1.81 -15.01 2.53
CA GLN A 83 -2.80 -14.20 1.82
C GLN A 83 -4.06 -15.01 1.51
N LEU A 84 -3.94 -16.34 1.28
CA LEU A 84 -5.11 -17.19 1.02
C LEU A 84 -5.95 -17.37 2.29
N LEU A 85 -5.29 -17.59 3.43
CA LEU A 85 -5.95 -17.71 4.72
C LEU A 85 -6.62 -16.39 5.12
N ASP A 86 -5.91 -15.27 4.96
CA ASP A 86 -6.42 -13.94 5.25
C ASP A 86 -7.63 -13.60 4.37
N LEU A 87 -7.58 -13.96 3.08
CA LEU A 87 -8.71 -13.80 2.17
C LEU A 87 -9.90 -14.67 2.58
N LYS A 88 -9.69 -15.95 2.88
CA LYS A 88 -10.76 -16.85 3.35
C LYS A 88 -11.41 -16.32 4.63
N PHE A 89 -10.60 -15.90 5.60
CA PHE A 89 -11.09 -15.29 6.84
C PHE A 89 -11.88 -14.01 6.57
N ALA A 90 -11.37 -13.13 5.71
CA ALA A 90 -12.06 -11.90 5.32
C ALA A 90 -13.42 -12.20 4.65
N LEU A 91 -13.50 -13.24 3.81
CA LEU A 91 -14.74 -13.68 3.16
C LEU A 91 -15.73 -14.38 4.12
N THR A 92 -15.26 -14.89 5.26
CA THR A 92 -16.14 -15.33 6.36
C THR A 92 -16.79 -14.13 7.05
N LEU A 93 -16.02 -13.05 7.27
CA LEU A 93 -16.49 -11.84 7.95
C LEU A 93 -17.36 -10.94 7.07
N LEU A 94 -17.08 -10.89 5.77
CA LEU A 94 -17.74 -9.99 4.84
C LEU A 94 -18.07 -10.70 3.53
N ASN A 95 -19.36 -10.71 3.19
CA ASN A 95 -19.82 -11.05 1.85
C ASN A 95 -19.61 -9.84 0.92
N PRO A 96 -18.84 -9.96 -0.18
CA PRO A 96 -18.62 -8.86 -1.11
C PRO A 96 -19.89 -8.27 -1.75
N ASN A 97 -21.01 -9.00 -1.73
CA ASN A 97 -22.32 -8.57 -2.22
C ASN A 97 -23.22 -7.95 -1.12
N ARG A 98 -22.70 -7.76 0.10
CA ARG A 98 -23.38 -7.12 1.25
C ARG A 98 -22.47 -6.08 1.90
N LEU A 99 -22.60 -4.84 1.42
CA LEU A 99 -21.74 -3.72 1.81
C LEU A 99 -22.32 -2.85 2.92
N ASP A 100 -23.61 -3.02 3.24
CA ASP A 100 -24.30 -2.21 4.26
C ASP A 100 -23.80 -2.58 5.67
N ILE A 101 -23.38 -1.56 6.42
CA ILE A 101 -22.84 -1.70 7.78
C ILE A 101 -23.69 -0.80 8.65
N ASN A 102 -24.75 -1.35 9.23
CA ASN A 102 -25.17 -0.91 10.55
C ASN A 102 -24.39 -1.75 11.58
N ASP A 103 -24.08 -1.16 12.73
CA ASP A 103 -23.57 -1.77 13.98
C ASP A 103 -22.14 -1.39 14.43
N ASP A 104 -21.94 -1.49 15.75
CA ASP A 104 -20.94 -0.90 16.66
C ASP A 104 -19.44 -0.89 16.25
N ASP A 105 -18.69 0.03 16.88
CA ASP A 105 -17.31 0.44 16.55
C ASP A 105 -16.29 -0.68 16.30
N THR A 106 -16.36 -1.82 17.02
CA THR A 106 -15.34 -2.89 16.92
C THR A 106 -15.57 -3.83 15.73
N ILE A 107 -16.84 -4.19 15.44
CA ILE A 107 -17.19 -5.01 14.28
C ILE A 107 -16.94 -4.23 12.98
N ALA A 108 -17.16 -2.91 13.02
CA ALA A 108 -16.84 -2.01 11.92
C ALA A 108 -15.35 -2.05 11.55
N ILE A 109 -14.43 -2.06 12.53
CA ILE A 109 -12.98 -2.16 12.28
C ILE A 109 -12.63 -3.48 11.58
N MET A 110 -13.15 -4.61 12.08
CA MET A 110 -12.87 -5.93 11.49
C MET A 110 -13.41 -6.04 10.06
N LYS A 111 -14.64 -5.58 9.81
CA LYS A 111 -15.23 -5.56 8.46
C LYS A 111 -14.48 -4.62 7.52
N ASN A 112 -13.97 -3.48 7.99
CA ASN A 112 -13.14 -2.58 7.19
C ASN A 112 -11.79 -3.22 6.81
N ASN A 113 -11.17 -3.97 7.73
CA ASN A 113 -9.99 -4.76 7.41
C ASN A 113 -10.31 -5.86 6.38
N ALA A 114 -11.44 -6.55 6.53
CA ALA A 114 -11.90 -7.55 5.57
C ALA A 114 -12.13 -6.93 4.17
N LYS A 115 -12.80 -5.77 4.08
CA LYS A 115 -12.96 -5.00 2.82
C LYS A 115 -11.61 -4.78 2.14
N LYS A 116 -10.61 -4.33 2.90
CA LYS A 116 -9.27 -4.06 2.39
C LYS A 116 -8.58 -5.33 1.88
N ILE A 117 -8.63 -6.43 2.63
CA ILE A 117 -8.01 -7.71 2.24
C ILE A 117 -8.66 -8.26 0.98
N ILE A 118 -10.00 -8.30 0.93
CA ILE A 118 -10.74 -8.76 -0.24
C ILE A 118 -10.40 -7.89 -1.44
N PHE A 119 -10.44 -6.56 -1.28
CA PHE A 119 -10.12 -5.65 -2.37
C PHE A 119 -8.69 -5.87 -2.89
N GLN A 120 -7.68 -5.87 -2.02
CA GLN A 120 -6.29 -6.09 -2.40
C GLN A 120 -6.07 -7.42 -3.10
N SER A 121 -6.82 -8.46 -2.71
CA SER A 121 -6.77 -9.78 -3.36
C SER A 121 -7.40 -9.76 -4.76
N LEU A 122 -8.55 -9.10 -4.91
CA LEU A 122 -9.23 -8.98 -6.20
C LEU A 122 -8.49 -8.06 -7.17
N SER A 123 -7.76 -7.07 -6.66
CA SER A 123 -7.09 -6.04 -7.46
C SER A 123 -5.57 -6.17 -7.48
N ASN A 124 -4.86 -5.71 -6.47
CA ASN A 124 -3.39 -5.68 -6.46
C ASN A 124 -2.77 -7.07 -6.67
N ASN A 125 -3.41 -8.12 -6.15
CA ASN A 125 -2.95 -9.50 -6.25
C ASN A 125 -3.83 -10.35 -7.19
N TRP A 126 -4.41 -9.72 -8.22
CA TRP A 126 -5.38 -10.39 -9.09
C TRP A 126 -4.82 -11.65 -9.76
N TYR A 127 -3.56 -11.71 -10.17
CA TYR A 127 -3.01 -12.93 -10.75
C TYR A 127 -2.77 -14.03 -9.71
N TRP A 128 -2.28 -13.67 -8.52
CA TRP A 128 -2.24 -14.63 -7.41
C TRP A 128 -3.64 -15.18 -7.12
N LEU A 129 -4.68 -14.34 -7.16
CA LEU A 129 -6.07 -14.80 -7.05
C LEU A 129 -6.43 -15.75 -8.19
N PHE A 130 -6.11 -15.40 -9.43
CA PHE A 130 -6.35 -16.20 -10.64
C PHE A 130 -5.75 -17.61 -10.53
N THR A 131 -4.50 -17.71 -10.05
CA THR A 131 -3.81 -19.00 -9.82
C THR A 131 -4.38 -19.80 -8.65
N ASN A 132 -5.09 -19.14 -7.73
CA ASN A 132 -5.71 -19.73 -6.55
C ASN A 132 -7.24 -19.90 -6.66
N LEU A 133 -7.86 -19.64 -7.81
CA LEU A 133 -9.32 -19.76 -7.98
C LEU A 133 -9.87 -21.14 -7.61
N LYS A 134 -9.08 -22.21 -7.80
CA LYS A 134 -9.44 -23.58 -7.39
C LYS A 134 -9.62 -23.74 -5.87
N SER A 135 -8.97 -22.88 -5.08
CA SER A 135 -8.96 -22.89 -3.62
C SER A 135 -10.04 -21.98 -3.02
N LEU A 136 -10.79 -21.28 -3.87
CA LEU A 136 -11.84 -20.34 -3.52
C LEU A 136 -13.22 -20.92 -3.85
N GLU A 137 -14.20 -20.47 -3.09
CA GLU A 137 -15.56 -20.96 -3.16
C GLU A 137 -16.51 -19.84 -3.58
N PHE A 138 -17.56 -20.23 -4.30
CA PHE A 138 -18.62 -19.34 -4.74
C PHE A 138 -19.95 -19.93 -4.32
N SER A 139 -20.72 -19.14 -3.58
CA SER A 139 -22.03 -19.53 -3.03
C SER A 139 -23.14 -19.12 -3.98
N TYR A 140 -24.10 -20.02 -4.23
CA TYR A 140 -25.31 -19.68 -4.98
C TYR A 140 -26.00 -18.48 -4.33
N THR A 141 -26.19 -17.41 -5.10
CA THR A 141 -26.71 -16.14 -4.60
C THR A 141 -27.72 -15.54 -5.57
N PRO A 142 -28.99 -15.97 -5.48
CA PRO A 142 -30.08 -15.46 -6.33
C PRO A 142 -30.59 -14.08 -5.88
N TYR A 143 -30.07 -13.53 -4.78
CA TYR A 143 -30.60 -12.35 -4.12
C TYR A 143 -29.95 -11.03 -4.58
N LYS A 144 -30.69 -9.94 -4.36
CA LYS A 144 -30.22 -8.57 -4.54
C LYS A 144 -28.97 -8.29 -3.69
N PRO A 145 -28.05 -7.41 -4.15
CA PRO A 145 -27.04 -6.83 -3.28
C PRO A 145 -27.71 -6.09 -2.12
N ASN A 146 -27.17 -6.21 -0.90
CA ASN A 146 -27.63 -5.57 0.34
C ASN A 146 -29.02 -5.92 0.91
N PHE A 147 -29.89 -6.65 0.21
CA PHE A 147 -31.20 -7.02 0.78
C PHE A 147 -31.68 -8.40 0.33
N TYR A 148 -32.38 -9.11 1.22
CA TYR A 148 -33.03 -10.37 0.88
C TYR A 148 -34.37 -10.13 0.20
N ALA A 149 -34.56 -10.70 -0.99
CA ALA A 149 -35.84 -10.71 -1.65
C ALA A 149 -36.23 -12.17 -1.89
N PRO A 150 -37.32 -12.68 -1.28
CA PRO A 150 -37.78 -14.03 -1.52
C PRO A 150 -38.22 -14.19 -2.98
N TYR A 151 -38.11 -15.41 -3.53
CA TYR A 151 -38.53 -15.72 -4.90
C TYR A 151 -39.34 -17.03 -4.94
N ILE A 152 -40.13 -17.19 -6.01
CA ILE A 152 -41.19 -18.21 -6.12
C ILE A 152 -40.69 -19.64 -5.82
N ASN A 153 -39.48 -19.98 -6.27
CA ASN A 153 -38.91 -21.34 -6.12
C ASN A 153 -37.93 -21.48 -4.96
N GLU A 154 -37.78 -20.46 -4.11
CA GLU A 154 -36.75 -20.44 -3.08
C GLU A 154 -36.84 -21.62 -2.11
N LYS A 155 -38.04 -21.94 -1.65
CA LYS A 155 -38.24 -23.08 -0.75
C LYS A 155 -37.74 -24.36 -1.42
N GLN A 156 -38.07 -24.60 -2.68
CA GLN A 156 -37.62 -25.78 -3.41
C GLN A 156 -36.10 -25.79 -3.61
N ASP A 157 -35.51 -24.65 -3.98
CA ASP A 157 -34.07 -24.50 -4.21
C ASP A 157 -33.25 -24.72 -2.92
N PHE A 158 -33.84 -24.48 -1.74
CA PHE A 158 -33.13 -24.56 -0.45
C PHE A 158 -33.56 -25.71 0.49
N THR A 159 -34.76 -26.30 0.38
CA THR A 159 -35.27 -27.27 1.39
C THR A 159 -34.82 -28.73 1.21
N LYS A 160 -34.00 -29.06 0.21
CA LYS A 160 -33.54 -30.45 -0.03
C LYS A 160 -32.07 -30.61 -0.44
N SER A 161 -31.29 -29.54 -0.39
CA SER A 161 -29.92 -29.51 -0.93
C SER A 161 -28.92 -29.09 0.15
N SER A 162 -27.87 -29.87 0.31
CA SER A 162 -26.77 -29.58 1.23
C SER A 162 -26.07 -28.27 0.84
N ILE A 163 -25.29 -27.69 1.76
CA ILE A 163 -24.49 -26.50 1.44
C ILE A 163 -23.52 -26.78 0.28
N PHE A 164 -22.97 -27.98 0.22
CA PHE A 164 -22.04 -28.42 -0.84
C PHE A 164 -22.71 -28.49 -2.22
N ASP A 165 -24.03 -28.68 -2.29
CA ASP A 165 -24.77 -28.65 -3.57
C ASP A 165 -25.00 -27.22 -4.09
N LYS A 166 -24.72 -26.21 -3.26
CA LYS A 166 -24.92 -24.77 -3.54
C LYS A 166 -23.61 -23.99 -3.59
N VAL A 167 -22.48 -24.68 -3.45
CA VAL A 167 -21.15 -24.10 -3.54
C VAL A 167 -20.44 -24.69 -4.74
N ILE A 168 -19.80 -23.83 -5.51
CA ILE A 168 -18.96 -24.24 -6.62
C ILE A 168 -17.57 -23.63 -6.46
N ASN A 169 -16.57 -24.31 -7.01
CA ASN A 169 -15.23 -23.80 -7.19
C ASN A 169 -14.87 -23.79 -8.68
N ILE A 170 -13.81 -23.08 -9.04
CA ILE A 170 -13.29 -23.07 -10.41
C ILE A 170 -12.13 -24.08 -10.47
N ASN A 171 -12.47 -25.34 -10.67
CA ASN A 171 -11.49 -26.43 -10.80
C ASN A 171 -11.11 -26.76 -12.26
N LYS A 172 -11.73 -26.09 -13.23
CA LYS A 172 -11.46 -26.23 -14.66
C LYS A 172 -10.50 -25.14 -15.14
N PRO A 173 -9.63 -25.43 -16.14
CA PRO A 173 -8.73 -24.42 -16.70
C PRO A 173 -9.51 -23.36 -17.49
N LEU A 174 -8.87 -22.21 -17.70
CA LEU A 174 -9.33 -21.20 -18.65
C LEU A 174 -9.30 -21.82 -20.06
N THR A 175 -10.44 -21.79 -20.76
CA THR A 175 -10.63 -22.38 -22.11
C THR A 175 -10.86 -21.32 -23.18
N ASN A 176 -11.40 -20.15 -22.82
CA ASN A 176 -11.59 -19.03 -23.73
C ASN A 176 -11.64 -17.70 -22.96
N TYR A 177 -11.36 -16.57 -23.62
CA TYR A 177 -11.69 -15.25 -23.08
C TYR A 177 -12.08 -14.26 -24.19
N ILE A 178 -13.00 -13.35 -23.89
CA ILE A 178 -13.41 -12.27 -24.80
C ILE A 178 -13.30 -10.93 -24.09
N LYS A 179 -12.73 -9.94 -24.79
CA LYS A 179 -12.63 -8.55 -24.33
C LYS A 179 -13.75 -7.70 -24.93
N ILE A 180 -14.57 -7.08 -24.08
CA ILE A 180 -15.61 -6.11 -24.47
C ILE A 180 -15.30 -4.76 -23.84
N LYS A 181 -15.49 -3.66 -24.58
CA LYS A 181 -15.38 -2.31 -24.02
C LYS A 181 -16.67 -1.95 -23.29
N GLN A 182 -16.55 -1.58 -22.01
CA GLN A 182 -17.64 -1.04 -21.23
C GLN A 182 -17.88 0.43 -21.57
N LYS A 183 -19.15 0.86 -21.65
CA LYS A 183 -19.49 2.26 -21.83
C LYS A 183 -19.09 3.10 -20.61
N LEU A 184 -18.41 4.21 -20.88
CA LEU A 184 -17.89 5.11 -19.85
C LEU A 184 -18.91 6.19 -19.47
N PHE A 185 -19.04 6.41 -18.16
CA PHE A 185 -19.68 7.59 -17.60
C PHE A 185 -18.65 8.64 -17.21
N ASP A 186 -17.54 8.21 -16.59
CA ASP A 186 -16.42 9.06 -16.21
C ASP A 186 -15.35 9.06 -17.31
N LYS A 187 -15.46 10.02 -18.23
CA LYS A 187 -14.46 10.25 -19.29
C LYS A 187 -13.27 11.09 -18.81
N GLU A 188 -13.35 11.67 -17.61
CA GLU A 188 -12.31 12.55 -17.08
C GLU A 188 -11.15 11.74 -16.50
N ASN A 189 -11.48 10.68 -15.74
CA ASN A 189 -10.49 9.85 -15.05
C ASN A 189 -10.09 8.61 -15.85
N TYR A 190 -10.98 8.06 -16.70
CA TYR A 190 -10.74 6.83 -17.44
C TYR A 190 -10.83 7.05 -18.96
N ARG A 191 -9.83 6.53 -19.68
CA ARG A 191 -9.81 6.47 -21.16
C ARG A 191 -10.70 5.35 -21.69
N SER A 192 -10.69 4.20 -21.01
CA SER A 192 -11.53 3.04 -21.32
C SER A 192 -11.60 2.10 -20.13
N VAL A 193 -12.68 1.34 -20.05
CA VAL A 193 -12.78 0.16 -19.18
C VAL A 193 -12.98 -1.05 -20.08
N ASP A 194 -12.00 -1.95 -20.10
CA ASP A 194 -12.06 -3.20 -20.85
C ASP A 194 -12.50 -4.31 -19.89
N VAL A 195 -13.53 -5.08 -20.28
CA VAL A 195 -14.08 -6.19 -19.50
C VAL A 195 -13.72 -7.49 -20.21
N TYR A 196 -12.92 -8.31 -19.54
CA TYR A 196 -12.55 -9.64 -19.98
C TYR A 196 -13.52 -10.65 -19.38
N TYR A 197 -14.29 -11.30 -20.23
CA TYR A 197 -15.15 -12.44 -19.89
C TYR A 197 -14.31 -13.70 -20.02
N LEU A 198 -14.01 -14.35 -18.90
CA LEU A 198 -13.13 -15.51 -18.79
C LEU A 198 -13.98 -16.78 -18.68
N GLN A 199 -13.86 -17.68 -19.65
CA GLN A 199 -14.55 -18.97 -19.65
C GLN A 199 -13.66 -20.06 -19.05
N PHE A 200 -14.18 -20.76 -18.04
CA PHE A 200 -13.51 -21.91 -17.42
C PHE A 200 -14.30 -23.19 -17.71
N GLY A 201 -13.64 -24.17 -18.34
CA GLY A 201 -14.33 -25.33 -18.90
C GLY A 201 -15.42 -24.91 -19.89
N ASP A 202 -16.58 -25.55 -19.81
CA ASP A 202 -17.68 -25.32 -20.75
C ASP A 202 -18.85 -24.52 -20.14
N HIS A 203 -18.82 -24.22 -18.84
CA HIS A 203 -20.00 -23.76 -18.12
C HIS A 203 -19.80 -22.52 -17.25
N LEU A 204 -18.57 -22.09 -17.00
CA LEU A 204 -18.30 -21.04 -16.02
C LEU A 204 -17.79 -19.76 -16.69
N ILE A 205 -18.33 -18.62 -16.29
CA ILE A 205 -17.85 -17.28 -16.69
C ILE A 205 -17.54 -16.44 -15.46
N LEU A 206 -16.32 -15.92 -15.39
CA LEU A 206 -15.88 -14.90 -14.43
C LEU A 206 -15.42 -13.66 -15.18
N ARG A 207 -15.50 -12.47 -14.57
CA ARG A 207 -15.08 -11.22 -15.21
C ARG A 207 -13.84 -10.63 -14.56
N LEU A 208 -12.98 -10.05 -15.40
CA LEU A 208 -11.81 -9.26 -15.02
C LEU A 208 -11.92 -7.90 -15.71
N LEU A 209 -11.85 -6.82 -14.94
CA LEU A 209 -11.99 -5.45 -15.45
C LEU A 209 -10.63 -4.76 -15.45
N LYS A 210 -10.30 -4.11 -16.57
CA LYS A 210 -9.13 -3.27 -16.74
C LYS A 210 -9.55 -1.82 -16.93
N PHE A 211 -9.14 -0.96 -16.01
CA PHE A 211 -9.43 0.46 -15.99
C PHE A 211 -8.23 1.23 -16.55
N ASN A 212 -8.31 1.65 -17.81
CA ASN A 212 -7.23 2.39 -18.46
C ASN A 212 -7.33 3.87 -18.08
N LYS A 213 -6.34 4.37 -17.33
CA LYS A 213 -6.21 5.79 -16.97
C LYS A 213 -5.19 6.47 -17.88
N LYS A 214 -4.90 7.77 -17.65
CA LYS A 214 -3.98 8.53 -18.51
C LYS A 214 -2.56 7.96 -18.57
N ASN A 215 -2.02 7.50 -17.43
CA ASN A 215 -0.61 7.12 -17.28
C ASN A 215 -0.38 5.72 -16.64
N HIS A 216 -1.45 5.00 -16.29
CA HIS A 216 -1.40 3.64 -15.75
C HIS A 216 -2.72 2.95 -16.05
N PHE A 217 -2.81 1.65 -15.78
CA PHE A 217 -4.09 0.97 -15.70
C PHE A 217 -4.22 0.25 -14.36
N ASP A 218 -5.46 0.04 -13.94
CA ASP A 218 -5.76 -0.81 -12.80
C ASP A 218 -6.53 -2.04 -13.24
N VAL A 219 -6.41 -3.15 -12.51
CA VAL A 219 -7.09 -4.42 -12.84
C VAL A 219 -7.76 -4.99 -11.61
N ARG A 220 -8.97 -5.54 -11.77
CA ARG A 220 -9.71 -6.18 -10.69
C ARG A 220 -10.62 -7.31 -11.18
N PHE A 221 -10.67 -8.40 -10.42
CA PHE A 221 -11.70 -9.43 -10.57
C PHE A 221 -13.06 -8.98 -10.05
N ASP A 222 -14.10 -9.51 -10.67
CA ASP A 222 -15.44 -9.50 -10.08
C ASP A 222 -15.64 -10.59 -9.05
N THR A 223 -16.65 -10.37 -8.21
CA THR A 223 -17.04 -11.31 -7.16
C THR A 223 -18.11 -12.31 -7.62
N ASP A 224 -18.72 -12.06 -8.79
CA ASP A 224 -19.80 -12.87 -9.34
C ASP A 224 -19.23 -13.92 -10.32
N LEU A 225 -19.64 -15.16 -10.15
CA LEU A 225 -19.38 -16.28 -11.03
C LEU A 225 -20.70 -16.76 -11.64
N PHE A 226 -20.75 -16.91 -12.96
CA PHE A 226 -21.93 -17.37 -13.67
C PHE A 226 -21.76 -18.80 -14.15
N GLN A 227 -22.71 -19.67 -13.79
CA GLN A 227 -22.72 -21.08 -14.19
C GLN A 227 -23.88 -21.36 -15.14
N PHE A 228 -23.56 -21.73 -16.37
CA PHE A 228 -24.51 -22.03 -17.44
C PHE A 228 -24.98 -23.49 -17.37
N ASN A 229 -26.26 -23.71 -17.60
CA ASN A 229 -26.86 -25.05 -17.62
C ASN A 229 -26.46 -25.88 -18.85
N LYS A 230 -26.06 -25.20 -19.93
CA LYS A 230 -25.60 -25.79 -21.19
C LYS A 230 -24.17 -25.34 -21.49
N PRO A 231 -23.39 -26.14 -22.25
CA PRO A 231 -22.07 -25.73 -22.71
C PRO A 231 -22.11 -24.40 -23.45
N ILE A 232 -21.15 -23.53 -23.15
CA ILE A 232 -20.97 -22.22 -23.77
C ILE A 232 -20.38 -22.41 -25.17
N ILE A 233 -21.23 -22.25 -26.19
CA ILE A 233 -20.83 -22.39 -27.60
C ILE A 233 -20.26 -21.07 -28.14
N ASN A 234 -20.82 -19.93 -27.75
CA ASN A 234 -20.43 -18.61 -28.26
C ASN A 234 -20.25 -17.60 -27.12
N LEU A 235 -19.04 -17.57 -26.56
CA LEU A 235 -18.68 -16.64 -25.48
C LEU A 235 -18.80 -15.17 -25.91
N GLU A 236 -18.50 -14.86 -27.17
CA GLU A 236 -18.54 -13.47 -27.66
C GLU A 236 -19.96 -12.91 -27.66
N LEU A 237 -20.94 -13.70 -28.13
CA LEU A 237 -22.35 -13.31 -28.10
C LEU A 237 -22.84 -13.12 -26.66
N ILE A 238 -22.54 -14.07 -25.77
CA ILE A 238 -22.92 -13.99 -24.36
C ILE A 238 -22.30 -12.76 -23.69
N ALA A 239 -21.01 -12.52 -23.91
CA ALA A 239 -20.28 -11.37 -23.36
C ALA A 239 -20.87 -10.04 -23.85
N LYS A 240 -21.22 -9.94 -25.13
CA LYS A 240 -21.89 -8.76 -25.70
C LYS A 240 -23.28 -8.55 -25.09
N GLU A 241 -24.10 -9.59 -24.96
CA GLU A 241 -25.43 -9.48 -24.36
C GLU A 241 -25.35 -9.06 -22.89
N MET A 242 -24.49 -9.71 -22.10
CA MET A 242 -24.28 -9.37 -20.70
C MET A 242 -23.79 -7.92 -20.53
N GLN A 243 -22.79 -7.50 -21.31
CA GLN A 243 -22.25 -6.15 -21.20
C GLN A 243 -23.26 -5.09 -21.66
N THR A 244 -24.02 -5.36 -22.72
CA THR A 244 -25.05 -4.44 -23.24
C THR A 244 -26.16 -4.24 -22.21
N SER A 245 -26.63 -5.31 -21.57
CA SER A 245 -27.63 -5.23 -20.49
C SER A 245 -27.09 -4.39 -19.31
N ILE A 246 -25.85 -4.62 -18.89
CA ILE A 246 -25.23 -3.83 -17.82
C ILE A 246 -25.13 -2.36 -18.17
N ASP A 247 -24.65 -2.02 -19.37
CA ASP A 247 -24.53 -0.63 -19.79
C ASP A 247 -25.89 0.04 -19.96
N TYR A 248 -26.90 -0.68 -20.46
CA TYR A 248 -28.28 -0.22 -20.50
C TYR A 248 -28.82 0.13 -19.11
N HIS A 249 -28.74 -0.79 -18.14
CA HIS A 249 -29.24 -0.54 -16.78
C HIS A 249 -28.51 0.60 -16.07
N ARG A 250 -27.22 0.78 -16.37
CA ARG A 250 -26.42 1.92 -15.87
C ARG A 250 -26.95 3.24 -16.40
N GLU A 251 -27.19 3.32 -17.71
CA GLU A 251 -27.69 4.54 -18.35
C GLU A 251 -29.12 4.86 -17.95
N ASP A 252 -29.98 3.84 -17.89
CA ASP A 252 -31.38 3.99 -17.53
C ASP A 252 -31.53 4.48 -16.09
N ASN A 253 -30.82 3.86 -15.14
CA ASN A 253 -30.82 4.32 -13.75
C ASN A 253 -30.25 5.74 -13.60
N PHE A 254 -29.19 6.08 -14.34
CA PHE A 254 -28.63 7.44 -14.33
C PHE A 254 -29.65 8.48 -14.83
N LYS A 255 -30.33 8.19 -15.94
CA LYS A 255 -31.38 9.07 -16.49
C LYS A 255 -32.56 9.22 -15.53
N LYS A 256 -32.98 8.13 -14.88
CA LYS A 256 -34.04 8.13 -13.86
C LYS A 256 -33.66 8.98 -12.66
N ASP A 257 -32.46 8.80 -12.10
CA ASP A 257 -32.01 9.58 -10.95
C ASP A 257 -31.91 11.09 -11.26
N ILE A 258 -31.49 11.46 -12.48
CA ILE A 258 -31.54 12.85 -12.94
C ILE A 258 -32.98 13.38 -13.05
N LEU A 259 -33.88 12.59 -13.64
CA LEU A 259 -35.27 13.00 -13.84
C LEU A 259 -36.01 13.15 -12.51
N ASP A 260 -35.80 12.20 -11.59
CA ASP A 260 -36.36 12.21 -10.25
C ASP A 260 -35.82 13.40 -9.45
N TYR A 261 -34.52 13.69 -9.54
CA TYR A 261 -33.94 14.88 -8.92
C TYR A 261 -34.53 16.17 -9.48
N LYS A 262 -34.68 16.26 -10.81
CA LYS A 262 -35.29 17.42 -11.46
C LYS A 262 -36.72 17.63 -11.00
N LYS A 263 -37.54 16.57 -11.02
CA LYS A 263 -38.93 16.62 -10.57
C LYS A 263 -39.03 17.05 -9.11
N ASN A 264 -38.24 16.43 -8.22
CA ASN A 264 -38.22 16.80 -6.81
C ASN A 264 -37.80 18.26 -6.61
N TYR A 265 -36.79 18.74 -7.35
CA TYR A 265 -36.33 20.12 -7.28
C TYR A 265 -37.41 21.12 -7.76
N GLU A 266 -38.12 20.81 -8.85
CA GLU A 266 -39.25 21.59 -9.34
C GLU A 266 -40.42 21.62 -8.34
N ASP A 267 -40.72 20.46 -7.72
CA ASP A 267 -41.74 20.35 -6.68
C ASP A 267 -41.36 21.18 -5.44
N TYR A 268 -40.08 21.19 -5.01
CA TYR A 268 -39.63 22.00 -3.87
C TYR A 268 -39.54 23.50 -4.17
N LEU A 269 -39.17 23.89 -5.39
CA LEU A 269 -39.18 25.29 -5.86
C LEU A 269 -40.57 25.93 -5.72
N TYR A 270 -41.62 25.13 -5.92
CA TYR A 270 -43.00 25.58 -5.74
C TYR A 270 -43.32 25.95 -4.28
N TYR A 271 -42.60 25.38 -3.30
CA TYR A 271 -42.81 25.61 -1.86
C TYR A 271 -41.77 26.54 -1.20
N ASP A 272 -40.58 26.69 -1.78
CA ASP A 272 -39.50 27.54 -1.25
C ASP A 272 -38.77 28.32 -2.36
N GLU A 273 -39.08 29.61 -2.49
CA GLU A 273 -38.47 30.52 -3.48
C GLU A 273 -36.96 30.74 -3.28
N LYS A 274 -36.35 30.22 -2.20
CA LYS A 274 -34.90 30.33 -1.95
C LYS A 274 -34.05 29.32 -2.72
N LEU A 275 -34.66 28.36 -3.43
CA LEU A 275 -33.95 27.42 -4.29
C LEU A 275 -33.46 28.13 -5.56
N ASN A 276 -32.14 28.30 -5.70
CA ASN A 276 -31.52 28.92 -6.87
C ASN A 276 -30.82 27.91 -7.77
N SER A 277 -30.50 28.33 -9.00
CA SER A 277 -29.87 27.50 -10.03
C SER A 277 -28.55 26.85 -9.58
N SER A 278 -27.84 27.42 -8.61
CA SER A 278 -26.60 26.84 -8.05
C SER A 278 -26.87 25.56 -7.27
N ILE A 279 -27.94 25.51 -6.47
CA ILE A 279 -28.32 24.31 -5.69
C ILE A 279 -28.72 23.17 -6.63
N TYR A 280 -29.45 23.48 -7.70
CA TYR A 280 -29.80 22.51 -8.74
C TYR A 280 -28.54 21.89 -9.38
N GLN A 281 -27.59 22.74 -9.77
CA GLN A 281 -26.34 22.25 -10.38
C GLN A 281 -25.51 21.41 -9.39
N GLN A 282 -25.42 21.82 -8.12
CA GLN A 282 -24.73 21.01 -7.09
C GLN A 282 -25.34 19.61 -6.92
N GLY A 283 -26.66 19.48 -7.01
CA GLY A 283 -27.31 18.18 -6.93
C GLY A 283 -27.08 17.32 -8.18
N LEU A 284 -27.11 17.91 -9.38
CA LEU A 284 -26.71 17.22 -10.60
C LEU A 284 -25.24 16.78 -10.56
N ASP A 285 -24.33 17.64 -10.10
CA ASP A 285 -22.92 17.31 -9.92
C ASP A 285 -22.72 16.17 -8.93
N LYS A 286 -23.52 16.13 -7.86
CA LYS A 286 -23.52 15.03 -6.89
C LYS A 286 -23.97 13.71 -7.54
N ILE A 287 -25.04 13.71 -8.32
CA ILE A 287 -25.51 12.52 -9.04
C ILE A 287 -24.46 12.06 -10.07
N ASN A 288 -23.90 13.00 -10.84
CA ASN A 288 -22.81 12.72 -11.77
C ASN A 288 -21.63 12.06 -11.05
N LYS A 289 -21.21 12.62 -9.91
CA LYS A 289 -20.13 12.07 -9.08
C LYS A 289 -20.46 10.68 -8.54
N GLU A 290 -21.67 10.44 -8.05
CA GLU A 290 -22.10 9.11 -7.59
C GLU A 290 -22.03 8.07 -8.73
N TYR A 291 -22.38 8.44 -9.96
CA TYR A 291 -22.28 7.56 -11.13
C TYR A 291 -20.86 7.48 -11.73
N TYR A 292 -20.02 8.49 -11.53
CA TYR A 292 -18.57 8.36 -11.78
C TYR A 292 -17.96 7.33 -10.82
N GLU A 293 -18.40 7.33 -9.56
CA GLU A 293 -18.02 6.32 -8.57
C GLU A 293 -18.57 4.90 -8.88
N VAL A 294 -19.53 4.73 -9.80
CA VAL A 294 -19.92 3.39 -10.31
C VAL A 294 -18.77 2.74 -11.09
N ASN A 295 -17.91 3.54 -11.75
CA ASN A 295 -16.68 3.05 -12.35
C ASN A 295 -15.53 2.96 -11.35
N ASN A 296 -15.78 3.17 -10.04
CA ASN A 296 -14.70 3.19 -9.07
C ASN A 296 -14.02 1.82 -9.02
N PHE A 297 -12.72 1.85 -9.27
CA PHE A 297 -11.83 0.72 -9.12
C PHE A 297 -12.01 0.05 -7.76
N ASN A 298 -12.18 0.82 -6.67
CA ASN A 298 -12.49 0.30 -5.35
C ASN A 298 -13.98 0.37 -5.02
N PHE A 299 -14.71 -0.70 -5.35
CA PHE A 299 -16.15 -0.82 -5.11
C PHE A 299 -16.56 -0.95 -3.63
N PHE A 300 -15.60 -1.13 -2.71
CA PHE A 300 -15.89 -1.20 -1.28
C PHE A 300 -15.98 0.17 -0.59
N ASN A 301 -15.52 1.22 -1.27
CA ASN A 301 -15.54 2.60 -0.76
C ASN A 301 -16.87 3.34 -1.03
N THR A 302 -17.80 2.73 -1.77
CA THR A 302 -19.09 3.35 -2.06
C THR A 302 -20.13 2.96 -1.00
N LYS A 303 -20.96 3.93 -0.58
CA LYS A 303 -22.06 3.66 0.38
C LYS A 303 -23.12 2.71 -0.19
N LYS A 304 -23.25 2.65 -1.51
CA LYS A 304 -24.17 1.76 -2.24
C LYS A 304 -23.38 0.81 -3.14
N PRO A 305 -23.74 -0.48 -3.23
CA PRO A 305 -23.11 -1.47 -4.10
C PRO A 305 -23.61 -1.30 -5.54
N LEU A 306 -23.50 -0.08 -6.08
CA LEU A 306 -24.03 0.24 -7.41
C LEU A 306 -23.44 -0.70 -8.47
N PHE A 307 -22.16 -1.05 -8.34
CA PHE A 307 -21.53 -2.03 -9.22
C PHE A 307 -22.25 -3.39 -9.23
N GLN A 308 -22.49 -3.99 -8.06
CA GLN A 308 -23.19 -5.26 -7.94
C GLN A 308 -24.66 -5.15 -8.36
N LYS A 309 -25.29 -3.97 -8.18
CA LYS A 309 -26.68 -3.71 -8.61
C LYS A 309 -26.84 -4.01 -10.09
N PHE A 310 -25.96 -3.48 -10.95
CA PHE A 310 -26.09 -3.66 -12.40
C PHE A 310 -25.79 -5.08 -12.87
N SER A 311 -24.81 -5.75 -12.25
CA SER A 311 -24.56 -7.19 -12.47
C SER A 311 -25.80 -8.02 -12.12
N TYR A 312 -26.45 -7.69 -11.01
CA TYR A 312 -27.68 -8.36 -10.58
C TYR A 312 -28.87 -8.08 -11.51
N GLN A 313 -29.04 -6.85 -12.01
CA GLN A 313 -30.09 -6.52 -12.98
C GLN A 313 -29.92 -7.29 -14.28
N MET A 314 -28.68 -7.38 -14.79
CA MET A 314 -28.35 -8.23 -15.93
C MET A 314 -28.66 -9.69 -15.67
N PHE A 315 -28.31 -10.21 -14.49
CA PHE A 315 -28.65 -11.58 -14.10
C PHE A 315 -30.17 -11.82 -14.17
N LEU A 316 -30.98 -10.92 -13.60
CA LEU A 316 -32.44 -11.07 -13.65
C LEU A 316 -33.01 -11.06 -15.06
N GLU A 317 -32.48 -10.20 -15.93
CA GLU A 317 -32.92 -10.08 -17.32
C GLU A 317 -32.55 -11.32 -18.15
N LEU A 318 -31.32 -11.82 -17.97
CA LEU A 318 -30.76 -12.81 -18.89
C LEU A 318 -30.78 -14.25 -18.38
N LYS A 319 -30.96 -14.50 -17.07
CA LYS A 319 -30.82 -15.85 -16.48
C LYS A 319 -31.71 -16.90 -17.15
N ASP A 320 -32.95 -16.55 -17.50
CA ASP A 320 -33.91 -17.49 -18.08
C ASP A 320 -33.70 -17.64 -19.59
N LYS A 321 -33.33 -16.54 -20.27
CA LYS A 321 -33.00 -16.52 -21.71
C LYS A 321 -31.73 -17.33 -22.02
N LEU A 322 -30.67 -17.12 -21.23
CA LEU A 322 -29.35 -17.72 -21.44
C LEU A 322 -29.13 -18.98 -20.59
N GLY A 323 -29.99 -19.27 -19.61
CA GLY A 323 -29.94 -20.48 -18.81
C GLY A 323 -28.75 -20.54 -17.86
N PHE A 324 -28.59 -19.57 -16.96
CA PHE A 324 -27.47 -19.57 -16.02
C PHE A 324 -27.86 -19.18 -14.59
N LYS A 325 -27.02 -19.58 -13.64
CA LYS A 325 -27.11 -19.26 -12.22
C LYS A 325 -25.98 -18.33 -11.82
N ARG A 326 -26.25 -17.49 -10.82
CA ARG A 326 -25.27 -16.57 -10.24
C ARG A 326 -24.77 -17.09 -8.90
N TYR A 327 -23.45 -17.12 -8.75
CA TYR A 327 -22.73 -17.44 -7.53
C TYR A 327 -21.84 -16.25 -7.13
N VAL A 328 -21.58 -16.09 -5.84
CA VAL A 328 -20.77 -14.98 -5.30
C VAL A 328 -19.64 -15.53 -4.46
N LEU A 329 -18.44 -14.96 -4.64
CA LEU A 329 -17.24 -15.29 -3.88
C LEU A 329 -17.49 -15.26 -2.37
N ARG A 330 -17.20 -16.36 -1.69
CA ARG A 330 -17.44 -16.56 -0.26
C ARG A 330 -16.46 -17.59 0.31
N ASN A 331 -16.28 -17.60 1.63
CA ASN A 331 -15.66 -18.73 2.33
C ASN A 331 -16.75 -19.44 3.14
N ILE A 332 -16.88 -20.76 2.99
CA ILE A 332 -17.99 -21.52 3.58
C ILE A 332 -17.44 -22.65 4.45
N ASP A 333 -17.30 -22.37 5.75
CA ASP A 333 -16.87 -23.35 6.76
C ASP A 333 -18.05 -23.96 7.55
N GLN A 334 -19.31 -23.72 7.15
CA GLN A 334 -20.50 -24.14 7.91
C GLN A 334 -21.21 -25.34 7.28
N LYS A 335 -21.84 -26.19 8.11
CA LYS A 335 -22.45 -27.48 7.68
C LYS A 335 -23.86 -27.36 7.07
N GLU A 336 -24.54 -26.22 7.16
CA GLU A 336 -25.89 -26.01 6.60
C GLU A 336 -26.07 -24.58 6.09
N VAL A 337 -26.84 -24.38 5.00
CA VAL A 337 -27.39 -23.07 4.62
C VAL A 337 -28.84 -23.02 5.08
N ARG A 338 -29.16 -22.28 6.15
CA ARG A 338 -30.56 -21.98 6.45
C ARG A 338 -31.00 -20.80 5.59
N ALA A 339 -32.24 -20.84 5.12
CA ALA A 339 -32.88 -19.68 4.48
C ALA A 339 -32.83 -18.42 5.38
N ARG A 340 -32.69 -18.61 6.71
CA ARG A 340 -32.58 -17.59 7.76
C ARG A 340 -31.15 -17.25 8.24
N ASP A 341 -30.08 -17.84 7.70
CA ASP A 341 -28.70 -17.32 7.96
C ASP A 341 -28.44 -16.00 7.20
N HIS A 342 -29.53 -15.36 6.77
CA HIS A 342 -29.69 -14.11 6.10
C HIS A 342 -30.76 -13.37 6.92
N PHE A 343 -30.39 -12.23 7.53
CA PHE A 343 -31.20 -11.37 8.41
C PHE A 343 -31.29 -11.82 9.87
N ASN A 344 -30.36 -11.33 10.70
CA ASN A 344 -30.64 -11.07 12.11
C ASN A 344 -30.73 -9.56 12.32
N ASP A 345 -31.80 -8.96 11.80
CA ASP A 345 -32.21 -7.58 12.15
C ASP A 345 -33.43 -7.56 13.10
N ASN A 346 -33.92 -8.73 13.53
CA ASN A 346 -35.12 -8.85 14.35
C ASN A 346 -34.88 -9.40 15.77
N GLU A 347 -33.77 -9.07 16.40
CA GLU A 347 -33.64 -9.17 17.88
C GLU A 347 -33.36 -7.81 18.55
N LYS A 348 -33.73 -6.70 17.91
CA LYS A 348 -34.07 -5.47 18.65
C LYS A 348 -35.46 -5.60 19.28
N LYS A 349 -35.59 -6.48 20.27
CA LYS A 349 -36.55 -6.40 21.37
C LYS A 349 -36.25 -7.52 22.37
N GLN A 350 -35.76 -7.10 23.54
CA GLN A 350 -35.51 -7.89 24.76
C GLN A 350 -34.20 -8.68 24.79
N GLN A 351 -33.11 -8.06 25.26
CA GLN A 351 -32.63 -8.26 26.64
C GLN A 351 -31.31 -7.50 26.83
N ASN A 352 -31.42 -6.37 27.52
CA ASN A 352 -30.29 -5.73 28.18
C ASN A 352 -29.84 -6.58 29.38
N LYS A 353 -28.52 -6.78 29.48
CA LYS A 353 -27.67 -7.17 30.62
C LYS A 353 -26.92 -8.49 30.40
N ASN A 354 -25.58 -8.37 30.40
CA ASN A 354 -24.51 -9.40 30.44
C ASN A 354 -23.64 -9.59 29.18
N TYR A 355 -23.24 -8.50 28.52
CA TYR A 355 -22.43 -8.53 27.30
C TYR A 355 -20.90 -8.70 27.49
N PHE A 356 -20.38 -8.92 28.70
CA PHE A 356 -18.93 -9.00 28.94
C PHE A 356 -18.38 -10.42 29.19
N ARG A 357 -19.17 -11.49 29.03
CA ARG A 357 -18.71 -12.88 29.30
C ARG A 357 -18.79 -13.86 28.12
N SER A 358 -19.22 -13.46 26.92
CA SER A 358 -19.33 -14.37 25.76
C SER A 358 -18.12 -14.38 24.82
N PHE A 359 -17.30 -13.33 24.81
CA PHE A 359 -16.19 -13.18 23.86
C PHE A 359 -15.12 -14.28 23.97
N ASP A 360 -14.72 -14.67 25.18
CA ASP A 360 -13.75 -15.76 25.38
C ASP A 360 -14.34 -17.13 25.05
N LYS A 361 -15.66 -17.29 25.11
CA LYS A 361 -16.31 -18.57 24.79
C LYS A 361 -16.35 -18.82 23.29
N GLU A 362 -16.59 -17.80 22.47
CA GLU A 362 -16.61 -17.97 21.01
C GLU A 362 -15.21 -18.24 20.46
N LEU A 363 -14.19 -17.47 20.86
CA LEU A 363 -12.81 -17.69 20.41
C LEU A 363 -12.28 -19.09 20.81
N ASN A 364 -12.55 -19.53 22.04
CA ASN A 364 -12.18 -20.88 22.50
C ASN A 364 -13.03 -21.99 21.85
N TYR A 365 -14.29 -21.71 21.48
CA TYR A 365 -15.12 -22.63 20.73
C TYR A 365 -14.61 -22.86 19.30
N PHE A 366 -13.88 -21.90 18.72
CA PHE A 366 -13.27 -22.06 17.39
C PHE A 366 -11.90 -22.73 17.40
N GLN A 367 -11.12 -22.56 18.47
CA GLN A 367 -9.81 -23.24 18.60
C GLN A 367 -9.92 -24.78 18.50
N LYS A 368 -10.99 -25.38 19.02
CA LYS A 368 -11.21 -26.84 18.94
C LYS A 368 -11.50 -27.38 17.53
N TYR A 369 -11.74 -26.53 16.53
CA TYR A 369 -11.93 -26.92 15.13
C TYR A 369 -10.68 -26.69 14.28
N ILE A 370 -9.62 -26.13 14.87
CA ILE A 370 -8.31 -25.98 14.25
C ILE A 370 -7.52 -27.25 14.57
N ASP A 371 -7.23 -28.07 13.56
CA ASP A 371 -6.30 -29.18 13.73
C ASP A 371 -4.87 -28.62 13.75
N HIS A 372 -4.38 -28.31 14.94
CA HIS A 372 -3.02 -27.81 15.15
C HIS A 372 -1.92 -28.78 14.68
N ASN A 373 -2.25 -30.04 14.38
CA ASN A 373 -1.31 -31.00 13.79
C ASN A 373 -1.17 -30.83 12.27
N LEU A 374 -2.11 -30.12 11.63
CA LEU A 374 -2.05 -29.71 10.22
C LEU A 374 -1.47 -28.30 10.05
N ASP A 375 -1.04 -27.64 11.14
CA ASP A 375 -0.28 -26.41 11.06
C ASP A 375 1.03 -26.68 10.30
N ILE A 376 1.05 -26.33 9.02
CA ILE A 376 2.26 -26.40 8.21
C ILE A 376 3.25 -25.42 8.84
N ASN A 377 4.37 -25.95 9.30
CA ASN A 377 5.47 -25.17 9.88
C ASN A 377 6.21 -24.44 8.74
N ILE A 378 5.53 -23.48 8.12
CA ILE A 378 6.09 -22.51 7.18
C ILE A 378 6.80 -21.48 8.05
N ASN A 379 8.08 -21.21 7.80
CA ASN A 379 8.81 -20.15 8.49
C ASN A 379 8.00 -18.85 8.45
N LYS A 380 7.31 -18.53 9.57
CA LYS A 380 6.47 -17.34 9.73
C LYS A 380 7.34 -16.11 9.50
N ILE A 381 7.15 -15.43 8.37
CA ILE A 381 7.62 -14.05 8.23
C ILE A 381 6.88 -13.27 9.30
N SER A 382 7.61 -12.75 10.29
CA SER A 382 7.00 -12.06 11.41
C SER A 382 6.34 -10.75 10.95
N LYS A 383 5.42 -10.21 11.75
CA LYS A 383 4.76 -8.92 11.47
C LYS A 383 5.79 -7.82 11.20
N GLU A 384 6.88 -7.84 11.95
CA GLU A 384 7.99 -6.91 11.87
C GLU A 384 8.75 -7.05 10.53
N ALA A 385 8.92 -8.29 10.06
CA ALA A 385 9.52 -8.57 8.75
C ALA A 385 8.64 -8.04 7.60
N TYR A 386 7.31 -8.20 7.69
CA TYR A 386 6.38 -7.64 6.70
C TYR A 386 6.40 -6.10 6.68
N ILE A 387 6.38 -5.45 7.85
CA ILE A 387 6.49 -3.98 7.94
C ILE A 387 7.79 -3.50 7.29
N THR A 388 8.89 -4.20 7.57
CA THR A 388 10.21 -3.90 6.99
C THR A 388 10.18 -3.97 5.47
N GLN A 389 9.67 -5.07 4.91
CA GLN A 389 9.55 -5.24 3.45
C GLN A 389 8.72 -4.12 2.82
N LYS A 390 7.60 -3.73 3.45
CA LYS A 390 6.77 -2.62 2.97
C LYS A 390 7.52 -1.29 2.98
N ILE A 391 8.29 -1.01 4.03
CA ILE A 391 9.10 0.21 4.12
C ILE A 391 10.15 0.22 3.00
N ILE A 392 10.89 -0.87 2.84
CA ILE A 392 11.95 -1.00 1.83
C ILE A 392 11.39 -0.88 0.41
N LYS A 393 10.27 -1.54 0.10
CA LYS A 393 9.61 -1.41 -1.21
C LYS A 393 9.27 0.04 -1.53
N ASN A 394 8.67 0.77 -0.57
CA ASN A 394 8.35 2.17 -0.79
C ASN A 394 9.60 3.04 -0.97
N LEU A 395 10.70 2.75 -0.27
CA LEU A 395 11.96 3.49 -0.46
C LEU A 395 12.57 3.24 -1.84
N LEU A 396 12.53 2.00 -2.35
CA LEU A 396 13.01 1.68 -3.70
C LEU A 396 12.23 2.47 -4.76
N LEU A 397 10.90 2.49 -4.62
CA LEU A 397 10.04 3.26 -5.51
C LEU A 397 10.35 4.77 -5.45
N ASP A 398 10.46 5.33 -4.25
CA ASP A 398 10.75 6.75 -4.08
C ASP A 398 12.18 7.11 -4.59
N ALA A 399 13.20 6.28 -4.29
CA ALA A 399 14.61 6.51 -4.64
C ALA A 399 14.90 6.48 -6.14
N PHE A 400 14.15 5.68 -6.88
CA PHE A 400 14.34 5.48 -8.32
C PHE A 400 13.19 6.06 -9.15
N ASN A 401 12.29 6.85 -8.55
CA ASN A 401 11.14 7.46 -9.24
C ASN A 401 10.27 6.43 -9.99
N ASN A 402 10.01 5.28 -9.34
CA ASN A 402 9.31 4.14 -9.92
C ASN A 402 10.01 3.56 -11.19
N ASN A 403 11.31 3.75 -11.36
CA ASN A 403 12.07 3.14 -12.45
C ASN A 403 12.51 1.71 -12.10
N ASP A 404 11.68 0.74 -12.45
CA ASP A 404 11.90 -0.68 -12.16
C ASP A 404 13.22 -1.24 -12.71
N VAL A 405 13.72 -0.70 -13.84
CA VAL A 405 15.00 -1.13 -14.43
C VAL A 405 16.16 -0.73 -13.53
N GLN A 406 16.16 0.52 -13.03
CA GLN A 406 17.20 0.98 -12.10
C GLN A 406 17.08 0.27 -10.75
N ILE A 407 15.86 0.06 -10.24
CA ILE A 407 15.61 -0.72 -9.01
C ILE A 407 16.17 -2.13 -9.14
N THR A 408 15.88 -2.82 -10.24
CA THR A 408 16.35 -4.19 -10.46
C THR A 408 17.87 -4.26 -10.56
N LYS A 409 18.50 -3.37 -11.34
CA LYS A 409 19.96 -3.29 -11.44
C LYS A 409 20.61 -3.05 -10.08
N TYR A 410 20.02 -2.13 -9.31
CA TYR A 410 20.46 -1.82 -7.97
C TYR A 410 20.36 -3.04 -7.04
N LEU A 411 19.20 -3.70 -6.99
CA LEU A 411 19.00 -4.90 -6.16
C LEU A 411 19.91 -6.06 -6.56
N ILE A 412 20.16 -6.28 -7.85
CA ILE A 412 21.09 -7.31 -8.31
C ILE A 412 22.50 -7.03 -7.77
N GLN A 413 22.98 -5.79 -7.90
CA GLN A 413 24.28 -5.39 -7.36
C GLN A 413 24.33 -5.52 -5.84
N GLN A 414 23.31 -5.03 -5.14
CA GLN A 414 23.27 -5.06 -3.67
C GLN A 414 23.14 -6.47 -3.09
N ASN A 415 22.65 -7.44 -3.86
CA ASN A 415 22.58 -8.86 -3.49
C ASN A 415 23.76 -9.70 -4.01
N ASP A 416 24.66 -9.11 -4.80
CA ASP A 416 25.86 -9.79 -5.28
C ASP A 416 26.86 -10.01 -4.13
N LYS A 417 27.33 -11.25 -3.96
CA LYS A 417 28.18 -11.62 -2.81
C LYS A 417 29.55 -10.97 -2.87
N GLU A 418 30.14 -10.83 -4.06
CA GLU A 418 31.47 -10.23 -4.19
C GLU A 418 31.39 -8.73 -3.86
N TYR A 419 30.35 -8.06 -4.36
CA TYR A 419 30.04 -6.67 -4.03
C TYR A 419 29.82 -6.49 -2.53
N GLN A 420 28.98 -7.32 -1.90
CA GLN A 420 28.74 -7.28 -0.45
C GLN A 420 30.03 -7.47 0.35
N ASN A 421 30.90 -8.41 -0.04
CA ASN A 421 32.19 -8.61 0.64
C ASN A 421 33.10 -7.38 0.53
N LYS A 422 33.13 -6.71 -0.63
CA LYS A 422 33.88 -5.46 -0.81
C LYS A 422 33.30 -4.33 0.05
N LEU A 423 31.97 -4.21 0.08
CA LEU A 423 31.27 -3.22 0.90
C LEU A 423 31.53 -3.44 2.39
N ILE A 424 31.42 -4.69 2.88
CA ILE A 424 31.69 -5.03 4.28
C ILE A 424 33.12 -4.64 4.67
N LYS A 425 34.12 -4.93 3.83
CA LYS A 425 35.52 -4.50 4.09
C LYS A 425 35.63 -2.98 4.23
N GLN A 426 35.01 -2.23 3.33
CA GLN A 426 34.98 -0.76 3.42
C GLN A 426 34.29 -0.29 4.72
N LEU A 427 33.17 -0.90 5.09
CA LEU A 427 32.46 -0.57 6.33
C LEU A 427 33.31 -0.87 7.58
N ILE A 428 34.07 -1.96 7.58
CA ILE A 428 35.03 -2.29 8.65
C ILE A 428 36.16 -1.25 8.73
N GLU A 429 36.73 -0.85 7.61
CA GLU A 429 37.77 0.20 7.55
C GLU A 429 37.27 1.53 8.14
N PHE A 430 36.07 1.97 7.75
CA PHE A 430 35.45 3.16 8.33
C PHE A 430 35.16 2.99 9.82
N SER A 431 34.66 1.82 10.24
CA SER A 431 34.38 1.54 11.65
C SER A 431 35.65 1.60 12.50
N ASN A 432 36.76 1.03 12.01
CA ASN A 432 38.06 1.11 12.65
C ASN A 432 38.60 2.55 12.72
N TYR A 433 38.41 3.33 11.66
CA TYR A 433 38.76 4.75 11.67
C TYR A 433 37.97 5.48 12.76
N PHE A 434 36.64 5.40 12.76
CA PHE A 434 35.81 6.16 13.70
C PHE A 434 35.97 5.73 15.16
N LYS A 435 36.22 4.44 15.43
CA LYS A 435 36.48 3.93 16.78
C LYS A 435 37.84 4.35 17.34
N ASN A 436 38.86 4.39 16.49
CA ASN A 436 40.25 4.65 16.93
C ASN A 436 40.71 6.10 16.72
N GLN A 437 39.88 6.95 16.11
CA GLN A 437 40.29 8.32 15.78
C GLN A 437 40.46 9.19 17.04
N LYS A 438 41.61 9.85 17.13
CA LYS A 438 41.91 10.86 18.17
C LYS A 438 41.63 12.29 17.70
N THR A 439 41.28 12.46 16.43
CA THR A 439 41.07 13.76 15.80
C THR A 439 39.80 14.43 16.36
N PRO A 440 39.81 15.75 16.62
CA PRO A 440 38.61 16.47 17.01
C PRO A 440 37.49 16.30 15.96
N ARG A 441 36.27 16.04 16.41
CA ARG A 441 35.10 15.77 15.54
C ARG A 441 34.70 16.98 14.67
N ASP A 442 35.15 18.15 15.05
CA ASP A 442 34.96 19.43 14.37
C ASP A 442 36.06 19.74 13.33
N SER A 443 37.10 18.92 13.25
CA SER A 443 38.17 19.01 12.24
C SER A 443 37.64 18.78 10.81
N ASN A 444 38.33 19.37 9.83
CA ASN A 444 38.02 19.17 8.41
C ASN A 444 38.25 17.73 7.97
N GLU A 445 39.26 17.05 8.53
CA GLU A 445 39.55 15.65 8.25
C GLU A 445 38.38 14.74 8.67
N TYR A 446 37.87 14.92 9.89
CA TYR A 446 36.71 14.17 10.38
C TYR A 446 35.47 14.39 9.50
N LYS A 447 35.18 15.65 9.18
CA LYS A 447 34.04 16.01 8.31
C LYS A 447 34.16 15.39 6.93
N GLN A 448 35.36 15.40 6.35
CA GLN A 448 35.60 14.79 5.05
C GLN A 448 35.39 13.27 5.10
N LYS A 449 35.93 12.60 6.13
CA LYS A 449 35.73 11.15 6.31
C LYS A 449 34.28 10.78 6.56
N LEU A 450 33.54 11.59 7.32
CA LEU A 450 32.10 11.42 7.52
C LEU A 450 31.33 11.58 6.20
N ASN A 451 31.67 12.58 5.38
CA ASN A 451 31.05 12.77 4.07
C ASN A 451 31.32 11.58 3.13
N ASP A 452 32.54 11.03 3.14
CA ASP A 452 32.87 9.86 2.34
C ASP A 452 32.13 8.60 2.82
N TYR A 453 31.94 8.47 4.14
CA TYR A 453 31.12 7.41 4.72
C TYR A 453 29.63 7.56 4.37
N GLU A 454 29.10 8.77 4.38
CA GLU A 454 27.73 9.08 3.96
C GLU A 454 27.48 8.73 2.48
N LYS A 455 28.47 8.93 1.60
CA LYS A 455 28.37 8.48 0.20
C LYS A 455 28.25 6.97 0.09
N ILE A 456 29.06 6.22 0.85
CA ILE A 456 28.94 4.76 0.92
C ILE A 456 27.54 4.38 1.42
N PHE A 457 27.02 5.07 2.43
CA PHE A 457 25.68 4.83 2.96
C PHE A 457 24.59 5.09 1.93
N SER A 458 24.66 6.21 1.24
CA SER A 458 23.69 6.63 0.23
C SER A 458 23.72 5.74 -1.01
N GLN A 459 24.89 5.21 -1.38
CA GLN A 459 25.00 4.23 -2.46
C GLN A 459 24.49 2.85 -2.03
N ASN A 460 24.57 2.48 -0.75
CA ASN A 460 24.33 1.12 -0.27
C ASN A 460 23.21 1.02 0.77
N TRP A 461 22.27 1.96 0.75
CA TRP A 461 21.25 2.09 1.78
C TRP A 461 20.40 0.82 1.92
N TYR A 462 20.13 0.11 0.82
CA TYR A 462 19.37 -1.15 0.87
C TYR A 462 20.11 -2.20 1.67
N PHE A 463 21.40 -2.42 1.36
CA PHE A 463 22.23 -3.37 2.10
C PHE A 463 22.29 -2.99 3.59
N ILE A 464 22.47 -1.70 3.90
CA ILE A 464 22.58 -1.21 5.28
C ILE A 464 21.30 -1.47 6.06
N LEU A 465 20.14 -1.04 5.55
CA LEU A 465 18.86 -1.23 6.24
C LEU A 465 18.48 -2.71 6.38
N MET A 466 18.87 -3.55 5.42
CA MET A 466 18.62 -4.99 5.47
C MET A 466 19.58 -5.77 6.37
N ASN A 467 20.64 -5.13 6.88
CA ASN A 467 21.69 -5.78 7.70
C ASN A 467 21.95 -5.07 9.04
N LEU A 468 21.00 -4.27 9.55
CA LEU A 468 21.18 -3.48 10.79
C LEU A 468 21.65 -4.27 12.02
N LYS A 469 21.38 -5.58 12.12
CA LYS A 469 21.87 -6.44 13.21
C LYS A 469 23.40 -6.58 13.27
N HIS A 470 24.06 -6.32 12.13
CA HIS A 470 25.52 -6.26 11.99
C HIS A 470 26.06 -4.84 12.17
N PHE A 471 25.22 -3.91 12.64
CA PHE A 471 25.65 -2.58 12.98
C PHE A 471 25.45 -2.31 14.46
N GLU A 472 26.28 -1.42 14.97
CA GLU A 472 26.16 -0.80 16.27
C GLU A 472 26.02 0.72 16.10
N LEU A 473 25.34 1.35 17.03
CA LEU A 473 25.36 2.79 17.18
C LEU A 473 26.46 3.16 18.16
N SER A 474 27.45 3.92 17.70
CA SER A 474 28.52 4.43 18.56
C SER A 474 28.35 5.91 18.85
N PHE A 475 28.58 6.31 20.10
CA PHE A 475 28.27 7.67 20.55
C PHE A 475 29.13 8.73 19.84
N ASN A 476 28.47 9.65 19.10
CA ASN A 476 29.14 10.78 18.46
C ASN A 476 29.02 12.06 19.29
N ASN A 477 27.82 12.43 19.77
CA ASN A 477 27.65 13.57 20.65
C ASN A 477 26.23 13.58 21.23
N TRP A 478 26.01 14.31 22.30
CA TRP A 478 24.66 14.71 22.67
C TRP A 478 24.14 15.72 21.66
N PHE A 479 22.89 15.56 21.22
CA PHE A 479 22.31 16.40 20.19
C PHE A 479 21.91 17.77 20.75
N THR A 480 22.20 18.80 19.96
CA THR A 480 21.84 20.19 20.23
C THR A 480 21.30 20.79 18.95
N LEU A 481 20.23 21.57 19.05
CA LEU A 481 19.83 22.45 17.96
C LEU A 481 20.96 23.44 17.62
N PRO A 482 21.16 23.78 16.33
CA PRO A 482 22.26 24.62 15.90
C PRO A 482 22.11 26.04 16.43
N LYS A 483 23.24 26.72 16.61
CA LYS A 483 23.27 28.16 16.83
C LYS A 483 23.10 28.89 15.50
N GLN A 484 22.17 29.83 15.42
CA GLN A 484 21.87 30.58 14.19
C GLN A 484 21.32 31.96 14.48
N ILE A 485 21.40 32.87 13.52
CA ILE A 485 20.86 34.22 13.65
C ILE A 485 19.49 34.27 12.97
N ASN A 486 18.46 34.75 13.69
CA ASN A 486 17.17 35.01 13.07
C ASN A 486 17.32 36.17 12.06
N PRO A 487 16.96 35.98 10.77
CA PRO A 487 17.20 36.97 9.73
C PRO A 487 16.34 38.22 9.90
N ILE A 488 15.20 38.10 10.57
CA ILE A 488 14.26 39.19 10.83
C ILE A 488 14.66 39.95 12.10
N THR A 489 14.76 39.27 13.23
CA THR A 489 15.01 39.92 14.53
C THR A 489 16.49 40.19 14.81
N LYS A 490 17.40 39.59 14.03
CA LYS A 490 18.86 39.57 14.23
C LYS A 490 19.30 38.97 15.58
N GLU A 491 18.40 38.32 16.30
CA GLU A 491 18.72 37.65 17.56
C GLU A 491 19.52 36.37 17.30
N MET A 492 20.53 36.12 18.14
CA MET A 492 21.24 34.85 18.18
C MET A 492 20.38 33.80 18.87
N LEU A 493 19.93 32.81 18.12
CA LEU A 493 19.20 31.66 18.61
C LEU A 493 20.15 30.49 18.89
N GLY A 494 19.84 29.71 19.90
CA GLY A 494 20.63 28.57 20.29
C GLY A 494 20.10 27.88 21.53
N PRO A 495 20.72 26.75 21.91
CA PRO A 495 20.34 26.04 23.12
C PRO A 495 20.56 26.90 24.37
N SER A 496 19.71 26.74 25.37
CA SER A 496 19.81 27.49 26.62
C SER A 496 21.05 27.11 27.41
N GLU A 497 21.55 28.06 28.21
CA GLU A 497 22.66 27.80 29.14
C GLU A 497 22.33 26.68 30.14
N LYS A 498 21.05 26.55 30.54
CA LYS A 498 20.59 25.47 31.41
C LYS A 498 20.76 24.12 30.72
N TYR A 499 20.37 24.01 29.44
CA TYR A 499 20.51 22.79 28.66
C TYR A 499 21.99 22.44 28.40
N LEU A 500 22.81 23.43 28.01
CA LEU A 500 24.25 23.22 27.82
C LEU A 500 24.95 22.75 29.11
N LYS A 501 24.56 23.27 30.27
CA LYS A 501 25.04 22.79 31.58
C LYS A 501 24.58 21.37 31.90
N ARG A 502 23.36 20.96 31.49
CA ARG A 502 22.90 19.55 31.60
C ARG A 502 23.78 18.64 30.75
N LEU A 503 24.05 19.01 29.50
CA LEU A 503 24.87 18.21 28.59
C LEU A 503 26.30 17.98 29.09
N LYS A 504 26.95 19.02 29.65
CA LYS A 504 28.31 18.92 30.22
C LYS A 504 28.43 17.91 31.37
N LYS A 505 27.33 17.59 32.04
CA LYS A 505 27.29 16.61 33.15
C LYS A 505 27.04 15.19 32.67
N LEU A 506 26.62 15.00 31.42
CA LEU A 506 26.35 13.67 30.88
C LEU A 506 27.65 13.02 30.42
N LYS A 507 27.84 11.77 30.82
CA LYS A 507 28.86 10.92 30.21
C LYS A 507 28.45 10.57 28.76
N PRO A 508 29.40 10.25 27.88
CA PRO A 508 29.10 9.57 26.62
C PRO A 508 28.16 8.40 26.84
N TYR A 509 27.19 8.22 25.95
CA TYR A 509 26.35 7.02 25.99
C TYR A 509 27.17 5.81 25.49
N GLU A 510 26.86 4.63 26.00
CA GLU A 510 27.49 3.38 25.56
C GLU A 510 27.03 2.99 24.16
N ASP A 511 27.75 2.08 23.51
CA ASP A 511 27.35 1.62 22.18
C ASP A 511 26.03 0.82 22.27
N TYR A 512 25.15 1.02 21.28
CA TYR A 512 23.86 0.36 21.22
C TYR A 512 23.78 -0.63 20.06
N TYR A 513 23.20 -1.81 20.30
CA TYR A 513 23.17 -2.89 19.33
C TYR A 513 21.75 -3.20 18.87
N PHE A 514 21.56 -3.34 17.56
CA PHE A 514 20.32 -3.83 17.02
C PHE A 514 20.27 -5.36 17.08
N ILE A 515 19.20 -5.90 17.67
CA ILE A 515 19.01 -7.35 17.80
C ILE A 515 18.58 -7.98 16.46
N ASN A 516 17.92 -7.20 15.59
CA ASN A 516 17.38 -7.65 14.31
C ASN A 516 17.39 -6.52 13.27
N ASN A 517 17.03 -6.85 12.03
CA ASN A 517 16.99 -5.91 10.91
C ASN A 517 15.64 -5.18 10.77
N TYR A 518 14.68 -5.45 11.65
CA TYR A 518 13.31 -5.00 11.42
C TYR A 518 13.10 -3.53 11.70
N LEU A 519 12.40 -2.85 10.79
CA LEU A 519 12.02 -1.44 10.86
C LEU A 519 10.57 -1.33 11.38
N GLU A 520 10.25 -0.23 12.06
CA GLU A 520 8.95 -0.09 12.74
C GLU A 520 7.97 0.83 12.01
N LYS A 521 8.45 1.98 11.53
CA LYS A 521 7.62 2.99 10.85
C LYS A 521 8.45 3.80 9.88
N LYS A 522 7.89 4.11 8.72
CA LYS A 522 8.35 5.16 7.78
C LYS A 522 7.36 6.32 7.83
N GLN A 523 7.86 7.54 7.91
CA GLN A 523 7.05 8.75 7.93
C GLN A 523 7.76 9.88 7.21
N GLU A 524 7.01 10.72 6.52
CA GLU A 524 7.50 11.94 5.89
C GLU A 524 7.47 13.08 6.92
N GLY A 525 8.53 13.90 6.97
CA GLY A 525 8.58 15.05 7.88
C GLY A 525 8.13 16.35 7.23
N ASP A 526 7.75 17.32 8.08
CA ASP A 526 7.14 18.61 7.75
C ASP A 526 7.90 19.41 6.67
N THR A 527 9.23 19.33 6.65
CA THR A 527 10.07 20.03 5.66
C THR A 527 9.78 19.63 4.21
N SER A 528 9.40 18.37 3.99
CA SER A 528 9.03 17.83 2.66
C SER A 528 7.74 18.44 2.12
N MET A 529 6.82 18.83 3.02
CA MET A 529 5.52 19.40 2.64
C MET A 529 5.66 20.82 2.06
N LEU A 530 6.79 21.48 2.30
CA LEU A 530 7.01 22.88 1.94
C LEU A 530 7.96 23.06 0.76
N ILE A 531 8.79 22.06 0.46
CA ILE A 531 9.84 22.14 -0.57
C ILE A 531 9.67 20.99 -1.57
N GLY A 532 9.15 21.29 -2.76
CA GLY A 532 8.90 20.29 -3.81
C GLY A 532 10.13 19.72 -4.51
N SER A 533 11.35 20.14 -4.14
CA SER A 533 12.60 19.66 -4.75
C SER A 533 13.19 18.43 -4.06
N PHE A 534 12.75 18.09 -2.85
CA PHE A 534 13.17 16.87 -2.16
C PHE A 534 12.13 16.39 -1.16
N LYS A 535 12.32 15.17 -0.66
CA LYS A 535 11.50 14.57 0.39
C LYS A 535 12.36 14.07 1.53
N ASP A 536 12.09 14.54 2.75
CA ASP A 536 12.68 14.04 4.00
C ASP A 536 11.79 12.96 4.62
N LEU A 537 12.35 11.76 4.72
CA LEU A 537 11.75 10.58 5.32
C LEU A 537 12.47 10.21 6.61
N TYR A 538 11.70 9.75 7.58
CA TYR A 538 12.17 9.31 8.88
C TYR A 538 11.75 7.86 9.10
N ILE A 539 12.71 7.01 9.41
CA ILE A 539 12.48 5.60 9.72
C ILE A 539 12.81 5.36 11.18
N THR A 540 11.85 4.78 11.90
CA THR A 540 12.02 4.43 13.31
C THR A 540 12.43 2.97 13.47
N LYS A 541 13.33 2.73 14.42
CA LYS A 541 13.72 1.40 14.89
C LYS A 541 14.14 1.50 16.35
N ASN A 542 13.44 0.80 17.23
CA ASN A 542 13.65 0.87 18.67
C ASN A 542 13.61 2.34 19.12
N GLN A 543 14.64 2.82 19.81
CA GLN A 543 14.77 4.21 20.27
C GLN A 543 15.52 5.10 19.25
N SER A 544 15.59 4.69 17.99
CA SER A 544 16.41 5.33 16.95
C SER A 544 15.56 5.89 15.81
N ILE A 545 16.01 7.01 15.25
CA ILE A 545 15.43 7.63 14.06
C ILE A 545 16.51 7.80 13.00
N PHE A 546 16.31 7.12 11.88
CA PHE A 546 17.11 7.25 10.66
C PHE A 546 16.49 8.34 9.79
N ASN A 547 17.31 9.28 9.35
CA ASN A 547 16.89 10.30 8.40
C ASN A 547 17.35 9.93 6.99
N ILE A 548 16.41 9.99 6.06
CA ILE A 548 16.59 9.72 4.64
C ILE A 548 16.10 10.93 3.87
N LYS A 549 16.84 11.36 2.86
CA LYS A 549 16.41 12.41 1.95
C LYS A 549 16.36 11.87 0.53
N ILE A 550 15.34 12.27 -0.22
CA ILE A 550 15.13 11.87 -1.61
C ILE A 550 15.10 13.14 -2.46
N ASP A 551 16.12 13.35 -3.27
CA ASP A 551 16.30 14.56 -4.08
C ASP A 551 15.70 14.37 -5.49
N PHE A 552 14.68 15.16 -5.83
CA PHE A 552 14.00 15.05 -7.12
C PHE A 552 14.75 15.72 -8.28
N SER A 553 15.87 16.41 -8.01
CA SER A 553 16.69 17.05 -9.04
C SER A 553 17.63 16.09 -9.78
N SER A 554 17.90 14.90 -9.23
CA SER A 554 18.82 13.91 -9.81
C SER A 554 18.11 12.88 -10.72
N SER A 555 18.81 12.38 -11.74
CA SER A 555 18.33 11.32 -12.65
C SER A 555 18.72 9.89 -12.24
N GLU A 556 19.61 9.75 -11.25
CA GLU A 556 20.08 8.46 -10.71
C GLU A 556 19.52 8.24 -9.29
N ASN A 557 20.04 7.26 -8.51
CA ASN A 557 19.61 7.00 -7.13
C ASN A 557 19.50 8.32 -6.35
N ARG A 558 18.26 8.70 -6.02
CA ARG A 558 17.91 9.99 -5.42
C ARG A 558 18.04 9.98 -3.91
N LEU A 559 18.27 8.82 -3.31
CA LEU A 559 18.22 8.61 -1.87
C LEU A 559 19.58 8.83 -1.23
N SER A 560 19.64 9.75 -0.27
CA SER A 560 20.75 9.90 0.66
C SER A 560 20.38 9.38 2.05
N LEU A 561 21.24 8.55 2.62
CA LEU A 561 21.08 7.97 3.97
C LEU A 561 22.19 8.51 4.87
N ASN A 562 21.81 9.21 5.94
CA ASN A 562 22.78 9.76 6.88
C ASN A 562 23.27 8.68 7.87
N PRO A 563 24.60 8.47 8.03
CA PRO A 563 25.14 7.53 9.00
C PRO A 563 24.98 8.00 10.46
N LEU A 564 24.68 9.28 10.70
CA LEU A 564 24.39 9.82 12.02
C LEU A 564 22.89 9.67 12.35
N ILE A 565 22.61 8.85 13.34
CA ILE A 565 21.27 8.45 13.77
C ILE A 565 20.92 9.19 15.06
N TYR A 566 19.67 9.68 15.16
CA TYR A 566 19.16 10.21 16.41
C TYR A 566 18.74 9.05 17.31
N PHE A 567 19.33 8.94 18.49
CA PHE A 567 19.06 7.90 19.47
C PHE A 567 18.55 8.50 20.77
N PHE A 568 17.50 7.93 21.34
CA PHE A 568 16.83 8.44 22.53
C PHE A 568 17.02 7.47 23.70
N PRO A 569 18.19 7.46 24.36
CA PRO A 569 18.61 6.39 25.27
C PRO A 569 17.72 6.22 26.51
N LYS A 570 17.03 7.29 26.91
CA LYS A 570 16.20 7.33 28.12
C LYS A 570 14.71 7.39 27.81
N THR A 571 14.30 7.29 26.54
CA THR A 571 12.88 7.36 26.22
C THR A 571 12.16 6.14 26.76
N LYS A 572 11.08 6.39 27.49
CA LYS A 572 10.11 5.36 27.91
C LYS A 572 8.90 5.30 26.98
N ASN A 573 8.73 6.33 26.16
CA ASN A 573 7.59 6.52 25.28
C ASN A 573 7.97 6.23 23.82
N LYS A 574 6.96 5.85 23.03
CA LYS A 574 7.12 5.71 21.58
C LYS A 574 7.39 7.09 20.97
N LEU A 575 8.41 7.17 20.13
CA LEU A 575 8.81 8.41 19.47
C LEU A 575 7.75 8.84 18.45
N SER A 576 7.24 10.06 18.60
CA SER A 576 6.40 10.72 17.62
C SER A 576 7.28 11.46 16.63
N VAL A 577 7.38 10.92 15.41
CA VAL A 577 8.13 11.58 14.33
C VAL A 577 7.55 12.97 14.06
N ASP A 578 6.22 13.12 13.97
CA ASP A 578 5.57 14.42 13.73
C ASP A 578 5.99 15.49 14.74
N LEU A 579 5.98 15.15 16.03
CA LEU A 579 6.38 16.09 17.07
C LEU A 579 7.83 16.52 16.91
N ILE A 580 8.73 15.55 16.71
CA ILE A 580 10.17 15.79 16.59
C ILE A 580 10.46 16.62 15.33
N THR A 581 9.88 16.25 14.19
CA THR A 581 10.10 16.94 12.92
C THR A 581 9.48 18.32 12.90
N SER A 582 8.32 18.52 13.54
CA SER A 582 7.70 19.83 13.66
C SER A 582 8.54 20.77 14.51
N ILE A 583 9.06 20.29 15.64
CA ILE A 583 9.97 21.08 16.49
C ILE A 583 11.24 21.45 15.73
N PHE A 584 11.86 20.49 15.04
CA PHE A 584 13.07 20.76 14.24
C PHE A 584 12.77 21.72 13.09
N HIS A 585 11.63 21.55 12.42
CA HIS A 585 11.24 22.39 11.30
C HIS A 585 11.08 23.86 11.74
N GLN A 586 10.31 24.10 12.79
CA GLN A 586 10.06 25.43 13.32
C GLN A 586 11.31 26.07 13.95
N ALA A 587 12.12 25.29 14.67
CA ALA A 587 13.36 25.79 15.25
C ALA A 587 14.41 26.12 14.18
N ILE A 588 14.60 25.26 13.18
CA ILE A 588 15.70 25.36 12.22
C ILE A 588 15.33 26.21 11.02
N PHE A 589 14.19 25.94 10.35
CA PHE A 589 13.82 26.62 9.11
C PHE A 589 13.12 27.96 9.36
N HIS A 590 12.24 28.02 10.36
CA HIS A 590 11.56 29.26 10.73
C HIS A 590 12.32 30.07 11.80
N GLN A 591 13.45 29.57 12.30
CA GLN A 591 14.27 30.23 13.30
C GLN A 591 13.43 30.76 14.47
N ASN A 592 12.52 29.91 14.98
CA ASN A 592 11.62 30.29 16.07
C ASN A 592 12.23 29.91 17.43
N LYS A 593 12.46 30.92 18.27
CA LYS A 593 13.02 30.79 19.62
C LYS A 593 12.18 29.90 20.55
N GLU A 594 10.86 29.94 20.44
CA GLU A 594 9.96 29.14 21.26
C GLU A 594 10.20 27.64 21.06
N TYR A 595 10.51 27.23 19.82
CA TYR A 595 10.74 25.82 19.51
C TYR A 595 12.09 25.28 19.98
N TYR A 596 13.07 26.15 20.26
CA TYR A 596 14.26 25.76 21.03
C TYR A 596 13.86 25.42 22.48
N GLN A 597 12.95 26.17 23.08
CA GLN A 597 12.46 25.88 24.42
C GLN A 597 11.61 24.61 24.43
N LEU A 598 10.68 24.43 23.48
CA LEU A 598 9.86 23.23 23.36
C LEU A 598 10.70 21.96 23.13
N PHE A 599 11.82 22.06 22.41
CA PHE A 599 12.80 20.97 22.34
C PHE A 599 13.34 20.63 23.73
N GLU A 600 13.79 21.62 24.50
CA GLU A 600 14.44 21.41 25.79
C GLU A 600 13.49 21.04 26.94
N THR A 601 12.23 21.48 26.90
CA THR A 601 11.23 21.26 27.94
C THR A 601 10.22 20.20 27.53
N ASP A 602 9.53 20.41 26.42
CA ASP A 602 8.39 19.58 26.07
C ASP A 602 8.86 18.23 25.57
N MET A 603 9.74 18.21 24.55
CA MET A 603 10.24 16.95 23.99
C MET A 603 11.05 16.15 25.01
N ILE A 604 12.00 16.80 25.69
CA ILE A 604 12.94 16.11 26.59
C ILE A 604 12.30 15.75 27.92
N ASP A 605 11.63 16.69 28.58
CA ASP A 605 11.15 16.52 29.96
C ASP A 605 9.67 16.11 30.01
N LYS A 606 8.75 16.81 29.32
CA LYS A 606 7.29 16.55 29.41
C LYS A 606 6.84 15.28 28.69
N TYR A 607 7.34 15.03 27.48
CA TYR A 607 7.07 13.80 26.73
C TYR A 607 8.04 12.67 27.09
N GLU A 608 8.96 12.93 28.02
CA GLU A 608 9.92 11.97 28.56
C GLU A 608 10.76 11.24 27.49
N TYR A 609 11.06 11.89 26.35
CA TYR A 609 11.98 11.31 25.36
C TYR A 609 13.42 11.31 25.86
N GLY A 610 13.72 12.17 26.84
CA GLY A 610 15.08 12.38 27.32
C GLY A 610 15.95 13.08 26.29
N ILE A 611 17.19 13.33 26.67
CA ILE A 611 18.15 14.05 25.83
C ILE A 611 18.60 13.12 24.70
N PRO A 612 18.37 13.45 23.42
CA PRO A 612 18.82 12.62 22.31
C PRO A 612 20.34 12.66 22.17
N ALA A 613 20.92 11.50 21.88
CA ALA A 613 22.27 11.38 21.36
C ALA A 613 22.23 11.34 19.82
N GLN A 614 23.24 11.91 19.20
CA GLN A 614 23.59 11.62 17.83
C GLN A 614 24.63 10.50 17.85
N MET A 615 24.30 9.36 17.24
CA MET A 615 25.14 8.17 17.23
C MET A 615 25.51 7.82 15.80
N LEU A 616 26.74 7.37 15.59
CA LEU A 616 27.24 6.95 14.29
C LEU A 616 26.97 5.46 14.10
N LEU A 617 26.35 5.09 12.98
CA LEU A 617 26.09 3.68 12.65
C LEU A 617 27.37 3.03 12.09
N LEU A 618 27.96 2.10 12.82
CA LEU A 618 29.21 1.42 12.48
C LEU A 618 29.00 -0.08 12.31
N TRP A 619 29.74 -0.70 11.39
CA TRP A 619 29.70 -2.14 11.20
C TRP A 619 30.37 -2.85 12.37
N ARG A 620 29.76 -3.95 12.78
CA ARG A 620 30.17 -4.82 13.88
C ARG A 620 30.12 -6.26 13.38
N GLU A 621 31.25 -6.94 13.46
CA GLU A 621 31.36 -8.37 13.19
C GLU A 621 30.60 -9.20 14.22
#